data_AF-A0A5B1RE13-F1
#
_entry.id   AF-A0A5B1RE13-F1
#
_cell.length_a   1.000
_cell.length_b   1.000
_cell.length_c   1.000
_cell.angle_alpha   90.00
_cell.angle_beta   90.00
_cell.angle_gamma   90.00
#
_symmetry.space_group_name_H-M   'P 1'
#
loop_
_entity.id
_entity.type
_entity.pdbx_description
1 polymer ?
#
loop_
_entity_poly.entity_id
_entity_poly.type
_entity_poly.pdbx_seq_one_letter_code
_entity_poly.pdbx_strand_id
1 'polypeptide(L)'
;HPGKMVQMGLNAGPRHARILGWAKSYTKKLTPQAQEDHDRDVIGATGIVWSLIKSVAPVEIMEYVDQCLEEEDMPRMATRSIPEGDGFCIKADGITYKLSDTERSPPEAYMSRGYIA
;
A
#
# COMPACT_ATOMS: atom_id res chain seq x y z
N HIS A 1 18.35 -19.41 -2.54
CA HIS A 1 17.71 -18.37 -1.70
C HIS A 1 16.23 -18.31 -2.06
N PRO A 2 15.30 -18.72 -1.18
CA PRO A 2 13.89 -18.66 -1.49
C PRO A 2 13.45 -17.20 -1.49
N GLY A 3 13.10 -16.68 -2.66
CA GLY A 3 12.56 -15.33 -2.80
C GLY A 3 11.25 -15.15 -2.05
N LYS A 4 10.86 -13.90 -1.83
CA LYS A 4 9.60 -13.54 -1.16
C LYS A 4 8.83 -12.56 -2.00
N MET A 5 7.52 -12.76 -2.10
CA MET A 5 6.56 -11.80 -2.63
C MET A 5 5.55 -11.53 -1.51
N VAL A 6 5.24 -10.26 -1.30
CA VAL A 6 4.22 -9.81 -0.37
C VAL A 6 3.24 -8.97 -1.17
N GLN A 7 1.99 -9.41 -1.19
CA GLN A 7 0.86 -8.64 -1.69
C GLN A 7 0.28 -7.85 -0.51
N MET A 8 0.07 -6.56 -0.72
CA MET A 8 -0.51 -5.64 0.24
C MET A 8 -1.67 -4.93 -0.45
N GLY A 9 -2.75 -4.70 0.30
CA GLY A 9 -3.90 -3.98 -0.24
C GLY A 9 -5.20 -4.74 -0.26
N LEU A 10 -6.15 -4.26 -1.06
CA LEU A 10 -7.50 -4.80 -1.16
C LEU A 10 -7.48 -6.17 -1.87
N ASN A 11 -8.16 -7.16 -1.31
CA ASN A 11 -8.34 -8.47 -1.94
C ASN A 11 -9.79 -8.94 -1.91
N ALA A 12 -10.15 -9.82 -2.84
CA ALA A 12 -11.49 -10.41 -2.92
C ALA A 12 -11.67 -11.63 -2.00
N GLY A 13 -10.75 -11.85 -1.06
CA GLY A 13 -10.74 -13.03 -0.21
C GLY A 13 -10.48 -14.35 -0.97
N PRO A 14 -10.58 -15.50 -0.28
CA PRO A 14 -10.41 -16.80 -0.91
C PRO A 14 -11.59 -17.13 -1.85
N ARG A 15 -11.34 -17.93 -2.89
CA ARG A 15 -12.34 -18.26 -3.92
C ARG A 15 -13.69 -18.78 -3.38
N HIS A 16 -13.68 -19.41 -2.21
CA HIS A 16 -14.87 -19.99 -1.55
C HIS A 16 -15.60 -19.01 -0.61
N ALA A 17 -14.99 -17.87 -0.27
CA ALA A 17 -15.59 -16.82 0.54
C ALA A 17 -15.15 -15.48 -0.04
N ARG A 18 -15.93 -14.97 -0.98
CA ARG A 18 -15.70 -13.65 -1.61
C ARG A 18 -16.03 -12.56 -0.60
N ILE A 19 -15.01 -12.10 0.10
CA ILE A 19 -15.09 -10.97 1.03
C ILE A 19 -14.12 -9.94 0.49
N LEU A 20 -14.64 -8.79 0.11
CA LEU A 20 -13.82 -7.66 -0.27
C LEU A 20 -13.26 -7.03 1.01
N GLY A 21 -11.94 -7.00 1.14
CA GLY A 21 -11.29 -6.45 2.33
C GLY A 21 -9.77 -6.42 2.26
N TRP A 22 -9.16 -5.74 3.22
CA TRP A 22 -7.70 -5.59 3.28
C TRP A 22 -7.01 -6.93 3.53
N ALA A 23 -6.03 -7.24 2.69
CA ALA A 23 -5.29 -8.50 2.73
C ALA A 23 -4.60 -8.72 4.07
N LYS A 24 -4.59 -9.98 4.52
CA LYS A 24 -3.79 -10.40 5.67
C LYS A 24 -2.39 -10.78 5.21
N SER A 25 -1.42 -9.91 5.47
CA SER A 25 -0.05 -10.06 4.97
C SER A 25 0.88 -10.83 5.90
N TYR A 26 0.43 -11.17 7.11
CA TYR A 26 1.24 -11.84 8.13
C TYR A 26 0.80 -13.28 8.37
N THR A 27 1.69 -14.24 8.05
CA THR A 27 1.50 -15.66 8.38
C THR A 27 2.06 -16.02 9.76
N LYS A 28 3.06 -15.27 10.24
CA LYS A 28 3.64 -15.40 11.59
C LYS A 28 2.87 -14.55 12.59
N LYS A 29 2.85 -14.99 13.85
CA LYS A 29 2.30 -14.19 14.97
C LYS A 29 3.26 -13.04 15.28
N LEU A 30 2.97 -11.87 14.72
CA LEU A 30 3.58 -10.60 15.12
C LEU A 30 2.69 -9.92 16.17
N THR A 31 3.30 -9.11 17.03
CA THR A 31 2.53 -8.23 17.92
C THR A 31 1.75 -7.20 17.10
N PRO A 32 0.61 -6.68 17.60
CA PRO A 32 -0.14 -5.64 16.90
C PRO A 32 0.72 -4.44 16.53
N GLN A 33 1.57 -3.98 17.44
CA GLN A 33 2.51 -2.88 17.20
C GLN A 33 3.47 -3.18 16.05
N ALA A 34 4.03 -4.38 15.98
CA ALA A 34 4.94 -4.75 14.89
C ALA A 34 4.23 -4.87 13.53
N GLN A 35 2.94 -5.24 13.53
CA GLN A 35 2.11 -5.24 12.31
C GLN A 35 1.85 -3.80 11.86
N GLU A 36 1.46 -2.91 12.77
CA GLU A 36 1.25 -1.51 12.44
C GLU A 36 2.50 -0.81 11.95
N ASP A 37 3.65 -1.05 12.59
CA ASP A 37 4.92 -0.44 12.16
C ASP A 37 5.32 -0.89 10.75
N HIS A 38 5.18 -2.19 10.45
CA HIS A 38 5.45 -2.70 9.11
C HIS A 38 4.41 -2.23 8.07
N ASP A 39 3.13 -2.16 8.44
CA ASP A 39 2.07 -1.62 7.57
C ASP A 39 2.31 -0.13 7.26
N ARG A 40 2.77 0.67 8.25
CA ARG A 40 3.18 2.06 8.04
C ARG A 40 4.38 2.17 7.11
N ASP A 41 5.38 1.29 7.25
CA ASP A 41 6.56 1.29 6.38
C ASP A 41 6.19 0.95 4.92
N VAL A 42 5.27 0.01 4.72
CA VAL A 42 4.75 -0.32 3.38
C VAL A 42 3.98 0.85 2.78
N ILE A 43 3.01 1.41 3.51
CA ILE A 43 2.24 2.57 3.06
C ILE A 43 3.17 3.75 2.75
N GLY A 44 4.19 3.95 3.57
CA GLY A 44 5.22 4.96 3.34
C GLY A 44 5.99 4.71 2.06
N ALA A 45 6.52 3.50 1.86
CA ALA A 45 7.29 3.15 0.67
C ALA A 45 6.47 3.26 -0.62
N THR A 46 5.24 2.74 -0.65
CA THR A 46 4.37 2.85 -1.83
C THR A 46 3.91 4.29 -2.05
N GLY A 47 3.69 5.05 -0.98
CA GLY A 47 3.39 6.48 -1.02
C GLY A 47 4.50 7.31 -1.67
N ILE A 48 5.78 7.02 -1.37
CA ILE A 48 6.92 7.67 -2.05
C ILE A 48 6.88 7.37 -3.55
N VAL A 49 6.76 6.08 -3.92
CA VAL A 49 6.78 5.67 -5.33
C VAL A 49 5.63 6.33 -6.08
N TRP A 50 4.44 6.36 -5.49
CA TRP A 50 3.28 7.05 -6.08
C TRP A 50 3.51 8.55 -6.23
N SER A 51 4.07 9.20 -5.20
CA SER A 51 4.39 10.63 -5.25
C SER A 51 5.43 10.94 -6.35
N LEU A 52 6.43 10.07 -6.53
CA LEU A 52 7.40 10.19 -7.61
C LEU A 52 6.74 10.04 -8.98
N ILE A 53 5.87 9.03 -9.16
CA ILE A 53 5.10 8.85 -10.40
C ILE A 53 4.31 10.12 -10.71
N LYS A 54 3.56 10.65 -9.74
CA LYS A 54 2.79 11.90 -9.90
C LYS A 54 3.66 13.11 -10.24
N SER A 55 4.90 13.14 -9.75
CA SER A 55 5.83 14.26 -10.02
C SER A 55 6.43 14.25 -11.43
N VAL A 56 6.41 13.10 -12.13
CA VAL A 56 7.08 12.95 -13.43
C VAL A 56 6.13 12.60 -14.57
N ALA A 57 4.97 11.99 -14.27
CA ALA A 57 3.99 11.65 -15.28
C ALA A 57 3.27 12.91 -15.79
N PRO A 58 2.92 12.96 -17.09
CA PRO A 58 2.01 13.99 -17.62
C PRO A 58 0.71 14.05 -16.83
N VAL A 59 0.21 15.27 -16.62
CA VAL A 59 -1.01 15.51 -15.82
C VAL A 59 -2.20 14.76 -16.42
N GLU A 60 -2.32 14.73 -17.74
CA GLU A 60 -3.41 14.08 -18.47
C GLU A 60 -3.44 12.56 -18.23
N ILE A 61 -2.26 11.94 -18.02
CA ILE A 61 -2.17 10.51 -17.69
C ILE A 61 -2.62 10.27 -16.25
N MET A 62 -2.21 11.13 -15.32
CA MET A 62 -2.60 10.99 -13.92
C MET A 62 -4.09 11.24 -13.70
N GLU A 63 -4.66 12.24 -14.36
CA GLU A 63 -6.11 12.51 -14.35
C GLU A 63 -6.91 11.31 -14.85
N TYR A 64 -6.47 10.67 -15.95
CA TYR A 64 -7.10 9.46 -16.44
C TYR A 64 -7.03 8.31 -15.42
N VAL A 65 -5.88 8.11 -14.78
CA VAL A 65 -5.72 7.06 -13.77
C VAL A 65 -6.60 7.33 -12.55
N ASP A 66 -6.64 8.57 -12.06
CA ASP A 66 -7.49 8.94 -10.93
C ASP A 66 -8.98 8.78 -11.27
N GLN A 67 -9.40 9.16 -12.47
CA GLN A 67 -10.76 8.90 -12.94
C GLN A 67 -11.10 7.40 -12.95
N CYS A 68 -10.21 6.54 -13.47
CA CYS A 68 -10.46 5.09 -13.44
C CYS A 68 -10.55 4.52 -12.02
N LEU A 69 -9.79 5.07 -11.07
CA LEU A 69 -9.87 4.64 -9.67
C LEU A 69 -11.17 5.10 -9.02
N GLU A 70 -11.64 6.32 -9.32
CA GLU A 70 -12.91 6.86 -8.83
C GLU A 70 -14.12 6.10 -9.42
N GLU A 71 -14.12 5.81 -10.72
CA GLU A 71 -15.19 5.07 -11.40
C GLU A 71 -15.41 3.65 -10.85
N GLU A 72 -14.34 3.05 -10.32
CA GLU A 72 -14.34 1.71 -9.74
C GLU A 72 -14.46 1.72 -8.20
N ASP A 73 -14.78 2.88 -7.60
CA ASP A 73 -14.87 3.09 -6.14
C ASP A 73 -13.62 2.56 -5.39
N MET A 74 -12.44 2.70 -5.99
CA MET A 74 -11.21 2.15 -5.44
C MET A 74 -10.67 3.05 -4.31
N PRO A 75 -10.53 2.52 -3.08
CA PRO A 75 -9.97 3.30 -1.99
C PRO A 75 -8.47 3.56 -2.21
N ARG A 76 -7.91 4.53 -1.48
CA ARG A 76 -6.45 4.67 -1.38
C ARG A 76 -5.88 3.61 -0.44
N MET A 77 -4.57 3.35 -0.55
CA MET A 77 -3.89 2.27 0.18
C MET A 77 -4.17 2.32 1.69
N ALA A 78 -4.65 1.21 2.20
CA ALA A 78 -4.75 0.92 3.61
C ALA A 78 -4.39 -0.54 3.88
N THR A 79 -4.41 -0.91 5.14
CA THR A 79 -4.17 -2.29 5.57
C THR A 79 -5.17 -2.65 6.65
N ARG A 80 -5.15 -3.90 7.10
CA ARG A 80 -5.99 -4.32 8.22
C ARG A 80 -5.66 -3.58 9.52
N SER A 81 -4.41 -3.14 9.70
CA SER A 81 -3.95 -2.48 10.94
C SER A 81 -3.97 -0.96 10.84
N ILE A 82 -3.89 -0.42 9.62
CA ILE A 82 -3.87 1.02 9.36
C ILE A 82 -5.06 1.36 8.45
N PRO A 83 -6.06 2.12 8.94
CA PRO A 83 -7.24 2.44 8.17
C PRO A 83 -6.93 3.35 6.98
N GLU A 84 -7.90 3.45 6.07
CA GLU A 84 -7.90 4.42 4.98
C GLU A 84 -7.77 5.85 5.49
N GLY A 85 -7.22 6.72 4.64
CA GLY A 85 -7.03 8.13 4.94
C GLY A 85 -5.81 8.69 4.22
N ASP A 86 -5.58 9.98 4.47
CA ASP A 86 -4.50 10.71 3.85
C ASP A 86 -3.19 10.60 4.62
N GLY A 87 -2.13 10.88 3.88
CA GLY A 87 -0.79 10.97 4.40
C GLY A 87 -0.15 9.63 4.73
N PHE A 88 1.16 9.68 4.79
CA PHE A 88 2.00 8.56 5.19
C PHE A 88 3.23 9.04 5.93
N CYS A 89 3.92 8.11 6.58
CA CYS A 89 5.15 8.39 7.28
C CYS A 89 6.26 7.44 6.82
N ILE A 90 7.49 7.92 6.86
CA ILE A 90 8.69 7.14 6.59
C ILE A 90 9.64 7.33 7.75
N LYS A 91 10.17 6.22 8.27
CA LYS A 91 11.24 6.23 9.25
C LYS A 91 12.56 6.02 8.52
N ALA A 92 13.43 7.03 8.56
CA ALA A 92 14.78 6.94 8.02
C ALA A 92 15.77 7.50 9.04
N ASP A 93 16.83 6.76 9.36
CA ASP A 93 17.87 7.15 10.32
C ASP A 93 17.33 7.58 11.70
N GLY A 94 16.24 6.94 12.16
CA GLY A 94 15.58 7.26 13.43
C GLY A 94 14.68 8.51 13.39
N ILE A 95 14.63 9.22 12.26
CA ILE A 95 13.75 10.37 12.04
C ILE A 95 12.46 9.87 11.37
N THR A 96 11.32 10.31 11.89
CA THR A 96 10.02 10.08 11.27
C THR A 96 9.63 11.29 10.44
N TYR A 97 9.64 11.14 9.12
CA TYR A 97 9.11 12.13 8.19
C TYR A 97 7.63 11.90 8.01
N LYS A 98 6.81 12.93 8.21
CA LYS A 98 5.36 12.87 8.04
C LYS A 98 4.97 13.69 6.82
N LEU A 99 4.29 13.05 5.88
CA LEU A 99 3.70 13.68 4.71
C LEU A 99 2.19 13.65 4.90
N SER A 100 1.66 14.64 5.62
CA SER A 100 0.25 14.62 6.07
C SER A 100 -0.74 14.96 4.95
N ASP A 101 -0.34 15.82 4.01
CA ASP A 101 -1.21 16.31 2.94
C ASP A 101 -0.96 15.58 1.60
N THR A 102 -0.29 14.44 1.66
CA THR A 102 0.04 13.64 0.48
C THR A 102 -0.85 12.41 0.42
N GLU A 103 -1.56 12.27 -0.68
CA GLU A 103 -2.38 11.11 -0.96
C GLU A 103 -1.54 9.83 -1.01
N ARG A 104 -2.11 8.73 -0.50
CA ARG A 104 -1.47 7.42 -0.56
C ARG A 104 -1.54 6.81 -1.96
N SER A 105 -0.78 5.75 -2.19
CA SER A 105 -0.84 4.99 -3.44
C SER A 105 -2.22 4.36 -3.69
N PRO A 106 -2.50 3.87 -4.91
CA PRO A 106 -3.65 3.00 -5.19
C PRO A 106 -3.72 1.79 -4.24
N PRO A 107 -4.87 1.08 -4.16
CA PRO A 107 -5.17 0.15 -3.07
C PRO A 107 -4.41 -1.17 -3.10
N GLU A 108 -3.50 -1.39 -4.05
CA GLU A 108 -2.77 -2.65 -4.18
C GLU A 108 -1.30 -2.42 -4.51
N ALA A 109 -0.42 -3.19 -3.87
CA ALA A 109 1.01 -3.19 -4.14
C ALA A 109 1.62 -4.58 -3.99
N TYR A 110 2.60 -4.85 -4.85
CA TYR A 110 3.42 -6.05 -4.79
C TYR A 110 4.87 -5.68 -4.48
N MET A 111 5.39 -6.18 -3.36
CA MET A 111 6.79 -6.04 -3.00
C MET A 111 7.45 -7.40 -3.11
N SER A 112 8.50 -7.51 -3.92
CA SER A 112 9.21 -8.77 -4.11
C SER A 112 10.72 -8.61 -3.91
N ARG A 113 11.35 -9.68 -3.43
CA ARG A 113 12.81 -9.79 -3.32
C ARG A 113 13.24 -11.18 -3.78
N GLY A 114 13.89 -11.24 -4.94
CA GLY A 114 14.45 -12.47 -5.51
C GLY A 114 13.42 -13.59 -5.72
N TYR A 115 12.15 -13.25 -5.91
CA TYR A 115 11.08 -14.20 -6.20
C TYR A 115 11.34 -14.85 -7.56
N ILE A 116 11.37 -16.18 -7.60
CA ILE A 116 11.44 -16.98 -8.83
C ILE A 116 10.06 -17.60 -8.97
N ALA A 117 9.35 -17.25 -10.04
CA ALA A 117 8.00 -17.71 -10.34
C ALA A 117 7.97 -19.18 -10.80
#